data_AF-A0A2S6TIA5-F1
#
_entry.id   AF-A0A2S6TIA5-F1
#
_cell.length_a   1.000
_cell.length_b   1.000
_cell.length_c   1.000
_cell.angle_alpha   90.00
_cell.angle_beta   90.00
_cell.angle_gamma   90.00
#
_symmetry.space_group_name_H-M   'P 1'
#
loop_
_entity.id
_entity.type
_entity.pdbx_description
1 polymer ?
#
loop_
_entity_poly.entity_id
_entity_poly.type
_entity_poly.pdbx_seq_one_letter_code
_entity_poly.pdbx_strand_id
1 'polypeptide(L)' 'DGGVGRKLDFLCQEFNREANTLCSKSQDIELTRIGLDLKATIEQFREQVQNIE' A
#
# COMPACT_ATOMS: atom_id res chain seq x y z
N ASP A 1 5.47 -23.55 -4.18
CA ASP A 1 4.29 -22.76 -3.78
C ASP A 1 4.51 -21.29 -3.40
N GLY A 2 5.73 -20.73 -3.36
CA GLY A 2 5.94 -19.31 -2.98
C GLY A 2 5.72 -18.23 -4.06
N GLY A 3 4.89 -18.49 -5.08
CA GLY A 3 4.79 -17.62 -6.27
C GLY A 3 3.83 -16.43 -6.13
N VAL A 4 2.63 -16.68 -5.59
CA VAL A 4 1.55 -15.69 -5.54
C VAL A 4 1.78 -14.69 -4.39
N GLY A 5 2.07 -15.17 -3.18
CA GLY A 5 2.33 -14.30 -2.04
C GLY A 5 3.48 -13.31 -2.28
N ARG A 6 4.62 -13.80 -2.80
CA ARG A 6 5.76 -12.94 -3.18
C ARG A 6 5.40 -11.85 -4.20
N LYS A 7 4.54 -12.16 -5.16
CA LYS A 7 4.06 -11.18 -6.14
C LYS A 7 3.16 -10.13 -5.47
N LEU A 8 2.31 -10.55 -4.54
CA LEU A 8 1.45 -9.64 -3.81
C LEU A 8 2.23 -8.77 -2.82
N ASP A 9 3.27 -9.30 -2.16
CA ASP A 9 4.15 -8.50 -1.29
C ASP A 9 4.89 -7.42 -2.09
N PHE A 10 5.35 -7.74 -3.30
CA PHE A 10 5.90 -6.74 -4.22
C PHE A 10 4.89 -5.62 -4.54
N LEU A 11 3.62 -5.97 -4.80
CA LEU A 11 2.57 -4.98 -5.03
C LEU A 11 2.30 -4.14 -3.77
N CYS A 12 2.28 -4.72 -2.58
CA CYS A 12 2.16 -3.98 -1.31
C CYS A 12 3.29 -2.94 -1.16
N GLN A 13 4.51 -3.28 -1.59
CA GLN A 13 5.64 -2.36 -1.55
C GLN A 13 5.45 -1.19 -2.54
N GLU A 14 5.06 -1.49 -3.78
CA GLU A 14 4.86 -0.46 -4.80
C GLU A 14 3.68 0.47 -4.48
N PHE A 15 2.57 -0.07 -3.94
CA PHE A 15 1.46 0.74 -3.47
C PHE A 15 1.86 1.66 -2.31
N ASN A 16 2.67 1.17 -1.37
CA ASN A 16 3.19 2.01 -0.28
C ASN A 16 4.08 3.14 -0.79
N ARG A 17 4.92 2.88 -1.80
CA ARG A 17 5.72 3.95 -2.44
C ARG A 17 4.82 5.02 -3.05
N GLU A 18 3.80 4.61 -3.78
CA GLU A 18 2.88 5.56 -4.42
C GLU A 18 2.08 6.37 -3.38
N ALA A 19 1.57 5.71 -2.33
CA ALA A 19 0.86 6.40 -1.26
C ALA A 19 1.76 7.42 -0.52
N ASN A 20 3.05 7.13 -0.35
CA ASN A 20 4.02 8.08 0.20
C ASN A 20 4.29 9.25 -0.76
N THR A 21 4.38 9.01 -2.06
CA THR A 21 4.48 10.08 -3.06
C THR A 21 3.26 10.98 -3.02
N LEU A 22 2.05 10.41 -3.00
CA LEU A 22 0.80 11.17 -2.89
C LEU A 22 0.77 12.04 -1.63
N CYS A 23 1.09 11.47 -0.46
CA CYS A 23 1.10 12.21 0.81
C CYS A 23 2.20 13.29 0.87
N SER A 24 3.36 13.08 0.22
CA SER A 24 4.51 14.00 0.32
C SER A 24 4.56 15.06 -0.78
N LYS A 25 3.80 14.86 -1.88
CA LYS A 25 3.79 15.75 -3.05
C LYS A 25 2.45 16.40 -3.34
N SER A 26 1.35 15.93 -2.73
CA SER A 26 0.06 16.60 -2.83
C SER A 26 0.11 17.97 -2.14
N GLN A 27 -0.45 18.99 -2.81
CA GLN A 27 -0.73 20.30 -2.21
C GLN A 27 -2.18 20.40 -1.72
N ASP A 28 -3.00 19.41 -2.07
CA ASP A 28 -4.41 19.31 -1.69
C ASP A 28 -4.54 18.45 -0.42
N ILE A 29 -5.27 18.98 0.57
CA ILE A 29 -5.45 18.36 1.87
C ILE A 29 -6.36 17.13 1.81
N GLU A 30 -7.36 17.13 0.95
CA GLU A 30 -8.25 15.99 0.75
C GLU A 30 -7.51 14.85 0.04
N LEU A 31 -6.66 15.17 -0.95
CA LEU A 31 -5.78 14.17 -1.57
C LEU A 31 -4.78 13.58 -0.58
N THR A 32 -4.26 14.41 0.34
CA THR A 32 -3.37 13.92 1.40
C THR A 32 -4.10 12.97 2.34
N ARG A 33 -5.34 13.30 2.70
CA ARG A 33 -6.19 12.46 3.55
C ARG A 33 -6.50 11.10 2.89
N ILE A 34 -6.85 11.13 1.60
CA ILE A 34 -7.02 9.91 0.79
C ILE A 34 -5.72 9.07 0.80
N GLY A 35 -4.56 9.72 0.68
CA GLY A 35 -3.27 9.04 0.76
C GLY A 35 -3.02 8.34 2.11
N LEU A 36 -3.45 8.94 3.23
CA LEU A 36 -3.35 8.32 4.55
C LEU A 36 -4.29 7.11 4.68
N ASP A 37 -5.52 7.22 4.20
CA ASP A 37 -6.49 6.10 4.19
C ASP A 37 -6.00 4.95 3.30
N LEU A 38 -5.34 5.29 2.17
CA LEU A 38 -4.71 4.32 1.29
C LEU A 38 -3.58 3.57 2.01
N LYS A 39 -2.73 4.26 2.78
CA LYS A 39 -1.67 3.59 3.58
C LYS A 39 -2.25 2.59 4.57
N ALA A 40 -3.33 2.94 5.27
CA ALA A 40 -4.00 2.02 6.18
C ALA A 40 -4.57 0.79 5.46
N THR A 41 -5.14 0.98 4.27
CA THR A 41 -5.67 -0.11 3.44
C THR A 41 -4.56 -1.03 2.93
N ILE A 42 -3.41 -0.48 2.53
CA ILE A 42 -2.26 -1.27 2.06
C ILE A 42 -1.69 -2.13 3.20
N GLU A 43 -1.66 -1.62 4.43
CA GLU A 43 -1.19 -2.40 5.58
C GLU A 43 -2.12 -3.60 5.85
N GLN A 44 -3.43 -3.38 5.88
CA GLN A 44 -4.40 -4.48 5.99
C GLN A 44 -4.24 -5.49 4.85
N PHE A 45 -4.01 -5.02 3.63
CA PHE A 45 -3.76 -5.89 2.49
C PHE A 45 -2.47 -6.71 2.66
N ARG A 46 -1.39 -6.10 3.16
CA ARG A 46 -0.12 -6.77 3.46
C ARG A 46 -0.30 -7.87 4.51
N GLU A 47 -1.07 -7.63 5.55
CA GLU A 47 -1.42 -8.66 6.55
C GLU A 47 -2.15 -9.85 5.89
N GLN A 48 -3.09 -9.59 4.97
CA GLN A 48 -3.77 -10.66 4.25
C GLN A 48 -2.82 -11.46 3.35
N VAL A 49 -1.87 -10.79 2.69
CA VAL A 49 -0.85 -11.45 1.86
C VAL A 49 0.02 -12.40 2.69
N GLN A 50 0.40 -12.00 3.91
CA GLN A 50 1.19 -12.84 4.81
C GLN A 50 0.41 -14.06 5.32
N ASN A 51 -0.92 -13.99 5.42
CA ASN A 51 -1.75 -15.12 5.85
C ASN A 51 -1.89 -16.23 4.78
N ILE A 52 -1.59 -15.94 3.51
CA ILE A 52 -1.72 -16.88 2.38
C ILE A 52 -0.37 -17.34 1.81
N GLU A 53 0.74 -16.82 2.33
CA GLU A 53 2.09 -17.35 2.13
C GLU A 53 2.36 -18.58 3.00
#